data_AF-A0A101X622-F1
#
_entry.id   AF-A0A101X622-F1
#
_cell.length_a   1.000
_cell.length_b   1.000
_cell.length_c   1.000
_cell.angle_alpha   90.00
_cell.angle_beta   90.00
_cell.angle_gamma   90.00
#
_symmetry.space_group_name_H-M   'P 1'
#
loop_
_entity.id
_entity.type
_entity.pdbx_description
1 polymer ?
#
loop_
_entity_poly.entity_id
_entity_poly.type
_entity_poly.pdbx_seq_one_letter_code
_entity_poly.pdbx_strand_id
1 'polypeptide(L)'
;MQRVVKTKTFVFEAPISEEIVARLSQWGRVASSGALTVFTIDAGEVTTKVIREDARGKVRRIYVRPPCGCLLVLDEVRDFEHDTLYYRFVRYDPCAQHK
;
A
#
# COMPACT_ATOMS: atom_id res chain seq x y z
N MET A 1 11.68 -10.57 -15.22
CA MET A 1 11.43 -9.13 -15.40
C MET A 1 10.29 -8.72 -14.48
N GLN A 2 10.52 -7.86 -13.48
CA GLN A 2 9.48 -7.44 -12.53
C GLN A 2 8.71 -6.23 -13.07
N ARG A 3 7.38 -6.32 -13.11
CA ARG A 3 6.48 -5.25 -13.56
C ARG A 3 6.21 -4.28 -12.41
N VAL A 4 6.82 -3.10 -12.45
CA VAL A 4 6.53 -2.00 -11.52
C VAL A 4 5.34 -1.21 -12.09
N VAL A 5 4.20 -1.26 -11.42
CA VAL A 5 3.02 -0.45 -11.78
C VAL A 5 3.14 0.90 -11.08
N LYS A 6 3.25 1.99 -11.82
CA LYS A 6 3.15 3.36 -11.28
C LYS A 6 1.73 3.84 -11.46
N THR A 7 1.06 4.18 -10.37
CA THR A 7 -0.32 4.66 -10.41
C THR A 7 -0.55 5.78 -9.41
N LYS A 8 -1.44 6.71 -9.78
CA LYS A 8 -1.94 7.77 -8.88
C LYS A 8 -3.06 7.27 -7.96
N THR A 9 -3.75 6.21 -8.35
CA THR A 9 -4.85 5.62 -7.56
C THR A 9 -4.53 4.16 -7.26
N PHE A 10 -4.55 3.81 -6.00
CA PHE A 10 -4.35 2.45 -5.52
C PHE A 10 -5.62 1.96 -4.81
N VAL A 11 -6.06 0.76 -5.15
CA VAL A 11 -7.23 0.13 -4.54
C VAL A 11 -6.75 -0.97 -3.61
N PHE A 12 -7.11 -0.84 -2.34
CA PHE A 12 -7.00 -1.87 -1.34
C PHE A 12 -8.26 -2.74 -1.42
N GLU A 13 -8.08 -4.02 -1.67
CA GLU A 13 -9.16 -5.01 -1.85
C GLU A 13 -9.62 -5.63 -0.52
N ALA A 14 -9.11 -5.11 0.60
CA ALA A 14 -9.47 -5.47 1.96
C ALA A 14 -9.32 -4.25 2.88
N PRO A 15 -9.95 -4.26 4.08
CA PRO A 15 -9.77 -3.22 5.07
C PRO A 15 -8.29 -3.03 5.45
N ILE A 16 -7.90 -1.77 5.64
CA ILE A 16 -6.58 -1.36 6.13
C ILE A 16 -6.72 -0.74 7.51
N SER A 17 -5.66 -0.80 8.32
CA SER A 17 -5.71 -0.22 9.67
C SER A 17 -5.84 1.30 9.64
N GLU A 18 -6.43 1.87 10.69
CA GLU A 18 -6.58 3.32 10.85
C GLU A 18 -5.23 4.05 10.80
N GLU A 19 -4.16 3.42 11.28
CA GLU A 19 -2.79 3.96 11.17
C GLU A 19 -2.37 4.16 9.70
N ILE A 20 -2.65 3.17 8.84
CA ILE A 20 -2.34 3.27 7.41
C ILE A 20 -3.20 4.37 6.78
N VAL A 21 -4.50 4.43 7.11
CA VAL A 21 -5.41 5.48 6.63
C VAL A 21 -4.91 6.88 7.01
N ALA A 22 -4.51 7.07 8.27
CA ALA A 22 -4.02 8.35 8.79
C ALA A 22 -2.75 8.82 8.05
N ARG A 23 -1.84 7.90 7.69
CA ARG A 23 -0.65 8.23 6.90
C ARG A 23 -0.99 8.57 5.46
N LEU A 24 -1.81 7.75 4.79
CA LEU A 24 -2.19 7.97 3.40
C LEU A 24 -2.97 9.28 3.22
N SER A 25 -3.81 9.63 4.20
CA SER A 25 -4.60 10.88 4.21
C SER A 25 -3.74 12.15 4.28
N GLN A 26 -2.46 12.05 4.68
CA GLN A 26 -1.53 13.19 4.66
C GLN A 26 -1.04 13.53 3.24
N TRP A 27 -1.16 12.61 2.29
CA TRP A 27 -0.59 12.73 0.94
C TRP A 27 -1.62 12.65 -0.18
N GLY A 28 -2.89 12.51 0.17
CA GLY A 28 -3.97 12.41 -0.79
C GLY A 28 -5.30 12.06 -0.15
N ARG A 29 -6.22 11.54 -0.96
CA ARG A 29 -7.58 11.21 -0.54
C ARG A 29 -7.73 9.72 -0.32
N VAL A 30 -8.27 9.34 0.83
CA VAL A 30 -8.66 7.97 1.15
C VAL A 30 -10.19 7.91 1.21
N ALA A 31 -10.78 7.00 0.45
CA ALA A 31 -12.23 6.75 0.45
C ALA A 31 -12.48 5.26 0.66
N SER A 32 -13.25 4.90 1.67
CA SER A 32 -13.60 3.51 1.97
C SER A 32 -15.07 3.24 1.62
N SER A 33 -15.33 2.11 0.97
CA SER A 33 -16.67 1.66 0.60
C SER A 33 -16.76 0.15 0.80
N GLY A 34 -17.45 -0.28 1.85
CA GLY A 34 -17.49 -1.68 2.25
C GLY A 34 -16.09 -2.21 2.60
N ALA A 35 -15.68 -3.31 1.97
CA ALA A 35 -14.35 -3.91 2.16
C ALA A 35 -13.24 -3.23 1.33
N LEU A 36 -13.60 -2.32 0.41
CA LEU A 36 -12.66 -1.66 -0.48
C LEU A 36 -12.22 -0.32 0.09
N THR A 37 -10.93 -0.01 -0.02
CA THR A 37 -10.41 1.33 0.27
C THR A 37 -9.65 1.84 -0.95
N VAL A 38 -10.01 3.02 -1.42
CA VAL A 38 -9.38 3.68 -2.56
C VAL A 38 -8.51 4.80 -2.04
N PHE A 39 -7.23 4.77 -2.37
CA PHE A 39 -6.29 5.85 -2.11
C PHE A 39 -5.90 6.51 -3.42
N THR A 40 -6.11 7.82 -3.52
CA THR A 40 -5.62 8.65 -4.62
C THR A 40 -4.57 9.60 -4.09
N ILE A 41 -3.33 9.47 -4.55
CA ILE A 41 -2.22 10.37 -4.18
C ILE A 41 -2.29 11.64 -5.02
N ASP A 42 -2.17 12.80 -4.39
CA ASP A 42 -2.24 14.08 -5.09
C ASP A 42 -1.03 14.28 -6.01
N ALA A 43 0.16 13.95 -5.49
CA ALA A 43 1.42 13.97 -6.21
C ALA A 43 2.37 12.90 -5.65
N GLY A 44 3.26 12.36 -6.49
CA GLY A 44 4.16 11.25 -6.12
C GLY A 44 3.81 9.96 -6.86
N GLU A 45 4.24 8.82 -6.32
CA GLU A 45 4.00 7.52 -6.93
C GLU A 45 3.61 6.45 -5.90
N VAL A 46 2.66 5.59 -6.29
CA VAL A 46 2.45 4.29 -5.67
C VAL A 46 3.04 3.23 -6.60
N THR A 47 3.89 2.38 -6.06
CA THR A 47 4.49 1.26 -6.80
C THR A 47 4.28 -0.05 -6.09
N THR A 48 4.04 -1.12 -6.85
CA THR A 48 3.88 -2.47 -6.30
C THR A 48 4.90 -3.45 -6.90
N LYS A 49 5.38 -4.38 -6.08
CA LYS A 49 6.30 -5.45 -6.49
C LYS A 49 5.90 -6.76 -5.82
N VAL A 50 5.77 -7.82 -6.61
CA VAL A 50 5.62 -9.18 -6.06
C VAL A 50 6.94 -9.59 -5.41
N ILE A 51 6.90 -9.93 -4.12
CA ILE A 51 8.10 -10.36 -3.36
C ILE A 51 8.06 -11.85 -3.03
N ARG A 52 6.88 -12.48 -3.06
CA ARG A 52 6.67 -13.92 -2.90
C ARG A 52 5.43 -14.33 -3.68
N GLU A 53 5.52 -15.44 -4.39
CA GLU A 53 4.39 -16.08 -5.06
C GLU A 53 4.66 -17.58 -5.08
N ASP A 54 3.80 -18.35 -4.43
CA ASP A 54 3.84 -19.80 -4.39
C ASP A 54 2.42 -20.38 -4.34
N ALA A 55 2.30 -21.70 -4.25
CA ALA A 55 1.00 -22.37 -4.23
C ALA A 55 0.13 -22.02 -3.01
N ARG A 56 0.73 -21.53 -1.91
CA ARG A 56 0.02 -21.20 -0.66
C ARG A 56 -0.39 -19.73 -0.59
N GLY A 57 0.28 -18.86 -1.34
CA GLY A 57 -0.06 -17.45 -1.30
C GLY A 57 0.78 -16.55 -2.18
N LYS A 58 0.43 -15.27 -2.12
CA LYS A 58 1.08 -14.19 -2.85
C LYS A 58 1.28 -12.99 -1.94
N VAL A 59 2.50 -12.46 -1.94
CA VAL A 59 2.84 -11.23 -1.22
C VAL A 59 3.26 -10.15 -2.21
N ARG A 60 2.52 -9.05 -2.25
CA ARG A 60 2.86 -7.84 -3.01
C ARG A 60 3.33 -6.76 -2.04
N ARG A 61 4.55 -6.27 -2.20
CA ARG A 61 5.03 -5.08 -1.50
C ARG A 61 4.56 -3.83 -2.22
N ILE A 62 3.94 -2.93 -1.47
CA ILE A 62 3.43 -1.63 -1.91
C ILE A 62 4.34 -0.56 -1.32
N TYR A 63 4.81 0.34 -2.17
CA TYR A 63 5.61 1.49 -1.79
C TYR A 63 4.85 2.75 -2.18
N VAL A 64 4.58 3.60 -1.19
CA VAL A 64 3.96 4.91 -1.39
C VAL A 64 5.04 5.98 -1.17
N ARG A 65 5.31 6.77 -2.21
CA ARG A 65 6.31 7.83 -2.21
C ARG A 65 5.66 9.17 -2.54
N PRO A 66 5.26 9.95 -1.53
CA PRO A 66 4.88 11.35 -1.72
C PRO A 66 6.05 12.23 -2.16
N PRO A 67 5.81 13.47 -2.64
CA PRO A 67 6.84 14.36 -3.16
C PRO A 67 7.77 14.89 -2.06
N CYS A 68 7.32 14.91 -0.81
CA CYS A 68 8.14 15.32 0.33
C CYS A 68 9.31 14.36 0.62
N GLY A 69 9.33 13.18 -0.02
CA GLY A 69 10.41 12.20 0.13
C GLY A 69 10.20 11.19 1.25
N CYS A 70 9.07 11.20 1.94
CA CYS A 70 8.70 10.10 2.85
C CYS A 70 8.52 8.80 2.07
N LEU A 71 8.63 7.67 2.76
CA LEU A 71 8.35 6.35 2.21
C LEU A 71 7.48 5.56 3.18
N LEU A 72 6.31 5.12 2.71
CA LEU A 72 5.51 4.10 3.40
C LEU A 72 5.62 2.78 2.64
N VAL A 73 5.90 1.71 3.38
CA VAL A 73 6.01 0.35 2.83
C VAL A 73 4.97 -0.54 3.51
N LEU A 74 4.14 -1.18 2.69
CA LEU A 74 3.12 -2.14 3.10
C LEU A 74 3.33 -3.46 2.37
N ASP A 75 2.91 -4.57 2.96
CA ASP A 75 2.77 -5.84 2.28
C ASP A 75 1.28 -6.16 2.16
N GLU A 76 0.80 -6.40 0.96
CA GLU A 76 -0.45 -7.11 0.72
C GLU A 76 -0.15 -8.61 0.77
N VAL A 77 -0.84 -9.32 1.66
CA VAL A 77 -0.72 -10.76 1.81
C VAL A 77 -2.03 -11.41 1.40
N ARG A 78 -1.97 -12.20 0.32
CA ARG A 78 -3.04 -13.12 -0.08
C ARG A 78 -2.65 -14.53 0.35
N ASP A 79 -3.42 -15.09 1.27
CA ASP A 79 -3.31 -16.47 1.70
C ASP A 79 -4.39 -17.29 0.99
N PHE A 80 -3.96 -18.20 0.11
CA PHE A 80 -4.88 -19.02 -0.68
C PHE A 80 -5.42 -20.22 0.10
N GLU A 81 -4.76 -20.64 1.18
CA GLU A 81 -5.22 -21.76 2.01
C GLU A 81 -6.39 -21.33 2.90
N HIS A 82 -6.36 -20.10 3.39
CA HIS A 82 -7.39 -19.55 4.28
C HIS A 82 -8.37 -18.60 3.57
N ASP A 83 -8.21 -18.39 2.26
CA ASP A 83 -8.96 -17.42 1.46
C ASP A 83 -8.98 -16.01 2.10
N THR A 84 -7.83 -15.56 2.60
CA THR A 84 -7.71 -14.26 3.27
C THR A 84 -6.84 -13.28 2.50
N LEU A 85 -7.24 -12.01 2.54
CA LEU A 85 -6.46 -10.88 2.07
C LEU A 85 -6.34 -9.85 3.17
N TYR A 86 -5.11 -9.46 3.50
CA TYR A 86 -4.86 -8.41 4.47
C TYR A 86 -3.62 -7.59 4.11
N TYR A 87 -3.53 -6.41 4.71
CA TYR A 87 -2.41 -5.50 4.53
C TYR A 87 -1.61 -5.38 5.83
N ARG A 88 -0.30 -5.58 5.73
CA ARG A 88 0.63 -5.49 6.84
C ARG A 88 1.49 -4.24 6.69
N PHE A 89 1.57 -3.46 7.76
CA PHE A 89 2.55 -2.37 7.85
C PHE A 89 3.96 -2.95 7.92
N VAL A 90 4.85 -2.54 7.01
CA VAL A 90 6.24 -3.02 7.00
C VAL A 90 7.15 -2.00 7.66
N ARG A 91 7.13 -0.76 7.16
CA ARG A 91 7.88 0.35 7.74
C ARG A 91 7.42 1.70 7.19
N TYR A 92 7.79 2.75 7.90
CA TYR A 92 7.67 4.13 7.47
C TYR A 92 9.02 4.84 7.65
N ASP A 93 9.54 5.41 6.57
CA ASP A 93 10.77 6.21 6.57
C ASP A 93 10.38 7.69 6.34
N PRO A 94 10.33 8.53 7.39
CA PRO A 94 10.06 9.96 7.23
C PRO A 94 11.24 10.69 6.57
N CYS A 95 10.93 11.69 5.74
CA CYS A 95 11.94 12.60 5.22
C CYS A 95 12.46 13.56 6.30
N ALA A 96 13.55 14.29 6.02
CA ALA A 96 14.16 15.20 6.99
C ALA A 96 13.21 16.28 7.55
N GLN A 97 12.18 16.66 6.81
CA GLN A 97 11.17 17.63 7.24
C GLN A 97 10.10 17.06 8.19
N HIS A 98 9.96 15.73 8.22
CA HIS A 98 8.95 15.01 9.00
C HIS A 98 9.57 14.03 10.02
N LYS A 99 10.86 14.19 10.29
CA LYS A 99 11.59 13.46 11.34
C LYS A 99 11.33 14.07 12.70
#